data_AF-A0A2S2NER3-F1
#
_entry.id   AF-A0A2S2NER3-F1
#
_cell.length_a   1.000
_cell.length_b   1.000
_cell.length_c   1.000
_cell.angle_alpha   90.00
_cell.angle_beta   90.00
_cell.angle_gamma   90.00
#
_symmetry.space_group_name_H-M   'P 1'
#
loop_
_entity.id
_entity.type
_entity.pdbx_description
1 polymer ?
#
loop_
_entity_poly.entity_id
_entity_poly.type
_entity_poly.pdbx_seq_one_letter_code
_entity_poly.pdbx_strand_id
1 'polypeptide(L)'
;PFSFLNWNNLQIITDYETALRNAIRRVVPECQLVGCWFHFNQCIVRYIQSHNLMQLVRNNQYIATIVRMLMALPHLPPERREELPPNFNTRGGFLEIQRLARNMNVEHHILDVFRYVQSYWLDTIGPVGFLVYGYSIRTNNYLESFHSMIQTTIGQHPPLWTFYCRSFTFCGMKSKKGDTTNYKWSPGP
;
A
#
# COMPACT_ATOMS: atom_id res chain seq x y z
N PRO A 1 25.14 -3.98 -23.47
CA PRO A 1 25.49 -3.03 -22.38
C PRO A 1 24.26 -2.72 -21.51
N PHE A 2 24.08 -3.47 -20.41
CA PHE A 2 23.31 -3.17 -19.16
C PHE A 2 23.35 -4.47 -18.32
N SER A 3 24.53 -5.06 -18.12
CA SER A 3 24.69 -6.36 -17.44
C SER A 3 25.02 -6.21 -15.95
N PHE A 4 24.84 -5.03 -15.36
CA PHE A 4 25.12 -4.77 -13.95
C PHE A 4 23.89 -4.96 -13.05
N LEU A 5 22.67 -4.86 -13.60
CA LEU A 5 21.45 -5.18 -12.86
C LEU A 5 21.10 -6.64 -13.06
N ASN A 6 21.20 -7.42 -11.98
CA ASN A 6 20.57 -8.73 -11.90
C ASN A 6 19.07 -8.53 -11.62
N TRP A 7 18.28 -8.46 -12.69
CA TRP A 7 16.84 -8.23 -12.63
C TRP A 7 16.07 -9.32 -11.88
N ASN A 8 16.58 -10.56 -11.84
CA ASN A 8 15.96 -11.68 -11.10
C ASN A 8 15.92 -11.46 -9.58
N ASN A 9 16.83 -10.61 -9.06
CA ASN A 9 16.89 -10.25 -7.65
C ASN A 9 16.30 -8.86 -7.38
N LEU A 10 15.78 -8.17 -8.40
CA LEU A 10 15.18 -6.86 -8.22
C LEU A 10 13.80 -7.02 -7.58
N GLN A 11 13.65 -6.50 -6.36
CA GLN A 11 12.37 -6.38 -5.70
C GLN A 11 11.79 -4.97 -5.95
N ILE A 12 10.57 -4.91 -6.46
CA ILE A 12 9.84 -3.64 -6.61
C ILE A 12 8.63 -3.69 -5.69
N ILE A 13 8.60 -2.79 -4.71
CA ILE A 13 7.48 -2.63 -3.78
C ILE A 13 6.57 -1.53 -4.29
N THR A 14 5.30 -1.85 -4.49
CA THR A 14 4.31 -0.88 -4.99
C THR A 14 3.07 -0.86 -4.12
N ASP A 15 2.24 0.14 -4.31
CA ASP A 15 0.83 0.03 -3.94
C ASP A 15 0.11 -1.01 -4.82
N TYR A 16 -1.21 -1.11 -4.67
CA TYR A 16 -2.02 -2.07 -5.40
C TYR A 16 -2.66 -1.48 -6.66
N GLU A 17 -2.10 -0.39 -7.21
CA GLU A 17 -2.61 0.21 -8.45
C GLU A 17 -2.39 -0.74 -9.65
N THR A 18 -3.49 -1.11 -10.31
CA THR A 18 -3.46 -2.10 -11.40
C THR A 18 -2.62 -1.63 -12.59
N ALA A 19 -2.72 -0.35 -12.96
CA ALA A 19 -1.99 0.21 -14.09
C ALA A 19 -0.47 0.16 -13.88
N LEU A 20 0.00 0.60 -12.70
CA LEU A 20 1.41 0.55 -12.33
C LEU A 20 1.95 -0.88 -12.31
N ARG A 21 1.22 -1.82 -11.67
CA ARG A 21 1.61 -3.22 -11.60
C ARG A 21 1.69 -3.87 -12.97
N ASN A 22 0.77 -3.55 -13.88
CA ASN A 22 0.79 -4.03 -15.25
C ASN A 22 1.94 -3.43 -16.07
N ALA A 23 2.24 -2.14 -15.88
CA ALA A 23 3.38 -1.49 -16.51
C ALA A 23 4.70 -2.14 -16.06
N ILE A 24 4.87 -2.39 -14.76
CA ILE A 24 6.08 -3.05 -14.23
C ILE A 24 6.24 -4.46 -14.79
N ARG A 25 5.17 -5.27 -14.78
CA ARG A 25 5.21 -6.62 -15.36
C ARG A 25 5.55 -6.62 -16.85
N ARG A 26 5.19 -5.56 -17.58
CA ARG A 26 5.49 -5.43 -19.00
C ARG A 26 6.94 -4.98 -19.25
N VAL A 27 7.47 -4.09 -18.42
CA VAL A 27 8.79 -3.47 -18.63
C VAL A 27 9.92 -4.28 -17.99
N VAL A 28 9.67 -4.88 -16.82
CA VAL A 28 10.64 -5.67 -16.06
C VAL A 28 9.99 -6.96 -15.56
N PRO A 29 9.66 -7.90 -16.47
CA PRO A 29 8.95 -9.14 -16.11
C PRO A 29 9.73 -10.03 -15.13
N GLU A 30 11.07 -9.91 -15.09
CA GLU A 30 11.95 -10.69 -14.23
C GLU A 30 11.96 -10.22 -12.76
N CYS A 31 11.43 -9.04 -12.47
CA CYS A 31 11.43 -8.50 -11.12
C CYS A 31 10.41 -9.21 -10.21
N GLN A 32 10.72 -9.22 -8.92
CA GLN A 32 9.76 -9.60 -7.87
C GLN A 32 8.90 -8.40 -7.52
N LEU A 33 7.71 -8.35 -8.10
CA LEU A 33 6.70 -7.35 -7.76
C LEU A 33 6.00 -7.72 -6.44
N VAL A 34 6.22 -6.93 -5.40
CA VAL A 34 5.70 -7.18 -4.05
C VAL A 34 4.74 -6.07 -3.64
N GLY A 35 3.62 -6.45 -3.04
CA GLY A 35 2.66 -5.51 -2.48
C GLY A 35 3.15 -4.90 -1.16
N CYS A 36 2.91 -3.61 -0.96
CA CYS A 36 3.25 -2.94 0.29
C CYS A 36 2.29 -3.34 1.43
N TRP A 37 2.84 -3.77 2.59
CA TRP A 37 2.04 -4.11 3.77
C TRP A 37 1.25 -2.92 4.31
N PHE A 38 1.85 -1.73 4.29
CA PHE A 38 1.18 -0.51 4.75
C PHE A 38 -0.06 -0.19 3.91
N HIS A 39 0.04 -0.27 2.58
CA HIS A 39 -1.10 -0.05 1.69
C HIS A 39 -2.17 -1.12 1.86
N PHE A 40 -1.78 -2.38 2.09
CA PHE A 40 -2.73 -3.45 2.42
C PHE A 40 -3.53 -3.10 3.67
N ASN A 41 -2.84 -2.75 4.76
CA ASN A 41 -3.46 -2.33 6.01
C ASN A 41 -4.38 -1.11 5.82
N GLN A 42 -3.94 -0.13 5.03
CA GLN A 42 -4.73 1.05 4.72
C GLN A 42 -6.01 0.69 3.95
N CYS A 43 -5.96 -0.26 3.01
CA CYS A 43 -7.15 -0.75 2.31
C CYS A 43 -8.14 -1.44 3.26
N ILE A 44 -7.66 -2.28 4.19
CA ILE A 44 -8.52 -2.91 5.21
C ILE A 44 -9.20 -1.85 6.08
N VAL A 45 -8.44 -0.86 6.58
CA VAL A 45 -8.99 0.23 7.40
C VAL A 45 -10.00 1.08 6.62
N ARG A 46 -9.69 1.44 5.37
CA ARG A 46 -10.60 2.20 4.50
C ARG A 46 -11.89 1.42 4.22
N TYR A 47 -11.80 0.11 4.02
CA TYR A 47 -12.98 -0.74 3.85
C TYR A 47 -13.86 -0.72 5.11
N ILE A 48 -13.27 -0.88 6.29
CA ILE A 48 -13.99 -0.79 7.57
C ILE A 48 -14.66 0.59 7.75
N GLN A 49 -13.97 1.66 7.35
CA GLN A 49 -14.51 3.02 7.39
C GLN A 49 -15.69 3.21 6.44
N SER A 50 -15.56 2.80 5.17
CA SER A 50 -16.62 2.98 4.17
C SER A 50 -17.87 2.14 4.45
N HIS A 51 -17.74 1.06 5.20
CA HIS A 51 -18.86 0.18 5.60
C HIS A 51 -19.39 0.50 7.00
N ASN A 52 -19.01 1.65 7.59
CA ASN A 52 -19.47 2.11 8.91
C ASN A 52 -19.16 1.14 10.09
N LEU A 53 -18.16 0.28 9.94
CA LEU A 53 -17.78 -0.72 10.94
C LEU A 53 -16.81 -0.17 12.01
N MET A 54 -16.39 1.09 11.88
CA MET A 54 -15.39 1.69 12.79
C MET A 54 -15.81 1.70 14.26
N GLN A 55 -17.07 2.02 14.56
CA GLN A 55 -17.54 2.03 15.95
C GLN A 55 -17.58 0.62 16.54
N LEU A 56 -18.00 -0.35 15.73
CA LEU A 56 -18.02 -1.76 16.11
C LEU A 56 -16.61 -2.27 16.42
N VAL A 57 -15.63 -1.95 15.57
CA VAL A 57 -14.22 -2.32 15.80
C VAL A 57 -13.66 -1.66 17.05
N ARG A 58 -14.04 -0.42 17.36
CA ARG A 58 -13.58 0.30 18.57
C ARG A 58 -14.17 -0.25 19.86
N ASN A 59 -15.45 -0.63 19.82
CA ASN A 59 -16.19 -1.01 21.03
C ASN A 59 -16.16 -2.52 21.32
N ASN A 60 -15.74 -3.36 20.36
CA ASN A 60 -15.67 -4.81 20.53
C ASN A 60 -14.23 -5.32 20.34
N GLN A 61 -13.61 -5.74 21.45
CA GLN A 61 -12.22 -6.20 21.48
C GLN A 61 -11.98 -7.50 20.68
N TYR A 62 -13.00 -8.37 20.57
CA TYR A 62 -12.90 -9.58 19.75
C TYR A 62 -12.82 -9.21 18.27
N ILE A 63 -13.68 -8.32 17.81
CA ILE A 63 -13.66 -7.81 16.44
C ILE A 63 -12.35 -7.08 16.14
N ALA A 64 -11.88 -6.24 17.06
CA ALA A 64 -10.59 -5.57 16.93
C ALA A 64 -9.43 -6.57 16.80
N THR A 65 -9.50 -7.69 17.54
CA THR A 65 -8.51 -8.78 17.46
C THR A 65 -8.54 -9.45 16.10
N ILE A 66 -9.74 -9.80 15.60
CA ILE A 66 -9.89 -10.39 14.27
C ILE A 66 -9.33 -9.47 13.18
N VAL A 67 -9.66 -8.17 13.21
CA VAL A 67 -9.14 -7.20 12.23
C VAL A 67 -7.61 -7.13 12.29
N ARG A 68 -7.00 -7.08 13.49
CA ARG A 68 -5.54 -7.11 13.63
C ARG A 68 -4.92 -8.40 13.07
N MET A 69 -5.56 -9.55 13.27
CA MET A 69 -5.09 -10.82 12.71
C MET A 69 -5.19 -10.83 11.18
N LEU A 70 -6.27 -10.27 10.60
CA LEU A 70 -6.40 -10.11 9.15
C LEU A 70 -5.28 -9.22 8.59
N MET A 71 -4.95 -8.12 9.27
CA MET A 71 -3.85 -7.23 8.92
C MET A 71 -2.46 -7.88 9.03
N ALA A 72 -2.35 -8.99 9.77
CA ALA A 72 -1.11 -9.76 9.95
C ALA A 72 -0.96 -10.91 8.94
N LEU A 73 -2.00 -11.25 8.17
CA LEU A 73 -1.95 -12.31 7.15
C LEU A 73 -0.76 -12.20 6.17
N PRO A 74 -0.33 -11.00 5.74
CA PRO A 74 0.81 -10.86 4.83
C PRO A 74 2.14 -11.41 5.37
N HIS A 75 2.21 -11.64 6.69
CA HIS A 75 3.37 -12.21 7.36
C HIS A 75 3.36 -13.73 7.42
N LEU A 76 2.36 -14.40 6.84
CA LEU A 76 2.36 -15.85 6.71
C LEU A 76 2.98 -16.28 5.37
N PRO A 77 3.58 -17.47 5.29
CA PRO A 77 4.02 -18.04 4.02
C PRO A 77 2.87 -18.12 3.00
N PRO A 78 3.12 -17.88 1.69
CA PRO A 78 2.09 -18.03 0.66
C PRO A 78 1.53 -19.45 0.62
N GLU A 79 2.45 -20.41 0.68
CA GLU A 79 2.18 -21.83 0.53
C GLU A 79 2.76 -22.61 1.71
N ARG A 80 2.32 -23.87 1.82
CA ARG A 80 2.85 -24.81 2.82
C ARG A 80 4.38 -24.92 2.69
N ARG A 81 5.06 -24.90 3.82
CA ARG A 81 6.48 -25.27 3.95
C ARG A 81 6.58 -26.56 4.75
N GLU A 82 7.50 -27.44 4.36
CA GLU A 82 7.73 -28.72 5.04
C GLU A 82 8.22 -28.55 6.47
N GLU A 83 8.97 -27.47 6.72
CA GLU A 83 9.54 -27.11 8.03
C GLU A 83 8.50 -26.55 9.03
N LEU A 84 7.30 -26.21 8.56
CA LEU A 84 6.27 -25.56 9.37
C LEU A 84 5.04 -26.47 9.53
N PRO A 85 4.22 -26.26 10.57
CA PRO A 85 3.00 -27.05 10.77
C PRO A 85 2.10 -27.06 9.53
N PRO A 86 1.34 -28.15 9.31
CA PRO A 86 0.35 -28.19 8.24
C PRO A 86 -0.64 -27.03 8.40
N ASN A 87 -0.95 -26.36 7.29
CA ASN A 87 -1.78 -25.14 7.22
C ASN A 87 -1.15 -23.85 7.79
N PHE A 88 0.14 -23.83 8.14
CA PHE A 88 0.87 -22.59 8.45
C PHE A 88 1.20 -21.82 7.15
N ASN A 89 0.17 -21.29 6.52
CA ASN A 89 0.24 -20.45 5.33
C ASN A 89 -0.89 -19.41 5.36
N THR A 90 -0.89 -18.46 4.44
CA THR A 90 -1.85 -17.35 4.41
C THR A 90 -3.30 -17.83 4.36
N ARG A 91 -3.60 -18.85 3.54
CA ARG A 91 -4.95 -19.41 3.43
C ARG A 91 -5.39 -20.13 4.71
N GLY A 92 -4.50 -20.92 5.30
CA GLY A 92 -4.77 -21.60 6.57
C GLY A 92 -4.93 -20.62 7.73
N GLY A 93 -4.10 -19.58 7.79
CA GLY A 93 -4.25 -18.49 8.75
C GLY A 93 -5.60 -17.77 8.61
N PHE A 94 -6.03 -17.49 7.38
CA PHE A 94 -7.34 -16.89 7.13
C PHE A 94 -8.49 -17.78 7.62
N LEU A 95 -8.44 -19.08 7.33
CA LEU A 95 -9.45 -20.04 7.81
C LEU A 95 -9.50 -20.11 9.34
N GLU A 96 -8.34 -20.06 10.00
CA GLU A 96 -8.26 -20.10 11.45
C GLU A 96 -8.81 -18.82 12.09
N ILE A 97 -8.59 -17.66 11.46
CA ILE A 97 -9.22 -16.40 11.87
C ILE A 97 -10.75 -16.49 11.77
N GLN A 98 -11.29 -17.05 10.68
CA GLN A 98 -12.73 -17.26 10.55
C GLN A 98 -13.27 -18.20 11.63
N ARG A 99 -12.55 -19.30 11.92
CA ARG A 99 -12.89 -20.23 13.00
C ARG A 99 -12.91 -19.53 14.36
N LEU A 100 -11.92 -18.69 14.64
CA LEU A 100 -11.85 -17.92 15.88
C LEU A 100 -13.02 -16.93 15.99
N ALA A 101 -13.38 -16.24 14.91
CA ALA A 101 -14.52 -15.33 14.88
C ALA A 101 -15.85 -16.05 15.13
N ARG A 102 -16.01 -17.28 14.64
CA ARG A 102 -17.15 -18.16 14.96
C ARG A 102 -17.19 -18.53 16.43
N ASN A 103 -16.06 -18.96 16.99
CA ASN A 103 -15.98 -19.32 18.42
C ASN A 103 -16.26 -18.13 19.34
N MET A 104 -15.88 -16.92 18.93
CA MET A 104 -16.17 -15.67 19.65
C MET A 104 -17.58 -15.13 19.38
N ASN A 105 -18.36 -15.79 18.52
CA ASN A 105 -19.70 -15.38 18.09
C ASN A 105 -19.75 -13.95 17.48
N VAL A 106 -18.69 -13.53 16.78
CA VAL A 106 -18.61 -12.20 16.13
C VAL A 106 -18.56 -12.25 14.61
N GLU A 107 -18.45 -13.45 14.01
CA GLU A 107 -18.33 -13.65 12.55
C GLU A 107 -19.39 -12.88 11.76
N HIS A 108 -20.65 -12.98 12.17
CA HIS A 108 -21.79 -12.35 11.48
C HIS A 108 -21.68 -10.83 11.38
N HIS A 109 -21.01 -10.17 12.33
CA HIS A 109 -20.82 -8.72 12.33
C HIS A 109 -19.73 -8.24 11.35
N ILE A 110 -18.84 -9.14 10.91
CA ILE A 110 -17.68 -8.81 10.08
C ILE A 110 -17.59 -9.69 8.83
N LEU A 111 -18.68 -10.36 8.47
CA LEU A 111 -18.74 -11.27 7.34
C LEU A 111 -18.37 -10.58 6.02
N ASP A 112 -18.72 -9.30 5.87
CA ASP A 112 -18.39 -8.51 4.69
C ASP A 112 -16.88 -8.24 4.59
N VAL A 113 -16.21 -8.03 5.72
CA VAL A 113 -14.74 -7.91 5.77
C VAL A 113 -14.08 -9.22 5.35
N PHE A 114 -14.60 -10.37 5.82
CA PHE A 114 -14.08 -11.67 5.36
C PHE A 114 -14.29 -11.88 3.87
N ARG A 115 -15.47 -11.54 3.33
CA ARG A 115 -15.74 -11.63 1.89
C ARG A 115 -14.82 -10.73 1.07
N TYR A 116 -14.56 -9.51 1.54
CA TYR A 116 -13.61 -8.60 0.92
C TYR A 116 -12.17 -9.16 0.93
N VAL A 117 -11.70 -9.67 2.07
CA VAL A 117 -10.37 -10.28 2.17
C VAL A 117 -10.23 -11.48 1.24
N GLN A 118 -11.23 -12.34 1.20
CA GLN A 118 -11.19 -13.53 0.35
C GLN A 118 -11.20 -13.16 -1.14
N SER A 119 -12.24 -12.47 -1.61
CA SER A 119 -12.45 -12.19 -3.03
C SER A 119 -11.35 -11.31 -3.65
N TYR A 120 -10.95 -10.25 -2.95
CA TYR A 120 -9.99 -9.31 -3.50
C TYR A 120 -8.55 -9.74 -3.21
N TRP A 121 -8.21 -10.00 -1.95
CA TRP A 121 -6.82 -10.23 -1.57
C TRP A 121 -6.37 -11.65 -1.88
N LEU A 122 -7.14 -12.67 -1.47
CA LEU A 122 -6.75 -14.07 -1.68
C LEU A 122 -7.01 -14.58 -3.10
N ASP A 123 -8.09 -14.14 -3.74
CA ASP A 123 -8.48 -14.66 -5.05
C ASP A 123 -8.02 -13.78 -6.22
N THR A 124 -8.19 -12.45 -6.13
CA THR A 124 -7.83 -11.54 -7.23
C THR A 124 -6.34 -11.17 -7.25
N ILE A 125 -5.79 -10.72 -6.12
CA ILE A 125 -4.35 -10.40 -6.03
C ILE A 125 -3.51 -11.67 -5.89
N GLY A 126 -4.04 -12.66 -5.17
CA GLY A 126 -3.37 -13.92 -4.87
C GLY A 126 -2.34 -13.77 -3.75
N PRO A 127 -2.06 -14.83 -2.96
CA PRO A 127 -1.10 -14.78 -1.86
C PRO A 127 0.24 -14.18 -2.31
N VAL A 128 0.87 -14.67 -3.37
CA VAL A 128 2.17 -14.15 -3.84
C VAL A 128 2.18 -12.62 -4.11
N GLY A 129 1.04 -12.02 -4.45
CA GLY A 129 0.95 -10.62 -4.87
C GLY A 129 0.94 -9.56 -3.76
N PHE A 130 0.62 -9.92 -2.52
CA PHE A 130 0.50 -8.97 -1.38
C PHE A 130 1.28 -9.39 -0.12
N LEU A 131 2.02 -10.50 -0.18
CA LEU A 131 2.79 -11.00 0.97
C LEU A 131 4.07 -10.24 1.19
N VAL A 132 4.45 -10.20 2.46
CA VAL A 132 5.67 -9.55 2.94
C VAL A 132 6.51 -10.53 3.77
N TYR A 133 6.09 -11.79 3.84
CA TYR A 133 6.82 -12.87 4.49
C TYR A 133 8.23 -13.03 3.90
N GLY A 134 9.25 -12.99 4.77
CA GLY A 134 10.65 -13.15 4.39
C GLY A 134 11.36 -11.89 3.87
N TYR A 135 10.64 -10.80 3.60
CA TYR A 135 11.25 -9.57 3.10
C TYR A 135 11.71 -8.64 4.24
N SER A 136 12.85 -7.97 4.08
CA SER A 136 13.40 -7.03 5.08
C SER A 136 12.79 -5.63 4.97
N ILE A 137 12.50 -5.17 3.75
CA ILE A 137 11.79 -3.92 3.48
C ILE A 137 10.33 -4.26 3.22
N ARG A 138 9.46 -3.76 4.11
CA ARG A 138 8.05 -4.19 4.25
C ARG A 138 7.06 -3.05 4.07
N THR A 139 7.55 -1.84 4.26
CA THR A 139 6.77 -0.60 4.29
C THR A 139 7.38 0.41 3.36
N ASN A 140 6.52 1.26 2.82
CA ASN A 140 6.93 2.37 1.99
C ASN A 140 7.27 3.63 2.79
N ASN A 141 7.69 3.48 4.06
CA ASN A 141 7.86 4.61 4.99
C ASN A 141 8.75 5.72 4.43
N TYR A 142 9.74 5.38 3.59
CA TYR A 142 10.60 6.35 2.91
C TYR A 142 9.87 7.15 1.83
N LEU A 143 9.01 6.54 1.00
CA LEU A 143 8.24 7.31 0.02
C LEU A 143 7.09 8.08 0.68
N GLU A 144 6.55 7.62 1.81
CA GLU A 144 5.52 8.35 2.55
C GLU A 144 6.10 9.55 3.30
N SER A 145 7.28 9.42 3.92
CA SER A 145 7.98 10.56 4.51
C SER A 145 8.35 11.58 3.43
N PHE A 146 8.75 11.09 2.24
CA PHE A 146 8.98 11.93 1.07
C PHE A 146 7.69 12.62 0.58
N HIS A 147 6.57 11.89 0.45
CA HIS A 147 5.27 12.46 0.07
C HIS A 147 4.78 13.49 1.08
N SER A 148 4.86 13.20 2.37
CA SER A 148 4.48 14.09 3.46
C SER A 148 5.33 15.35 3.45
N MET A 149 6.64 15.20 3.23
CA MET A 149 7.56 16.32 3.09
C MET A 149 7.26 17.16 1.84
N ILE A 150 6.92 16.56 0.69
CA ILE A 150 6.43 17.27 -0.50
C ILE A 150 5.13 18.01 -0.21
N GLN A 151 4.15 17.37 0.42
CA GLN A 151 2.87 17.98 0.76
C GLN A 151 3.04 19.16 1.71
N THR A 152 3.92 19.04 2.69
CA THR A 152 4.25 20.12 3.62
C THR A 152 4.96 21.28 2.91
N THR A 153 5.87 20.97 1.97
CA THR A 153 6.67 21.97 1.26
C THR A 153 5.90 22.71 0.17
N ILE A 154 5.10 21.99 -0.62
CA ILE A 154 4.41 22.52 -1.79
C ILE A 154 2.99 22.99 -1.44
N GLY A 155 2.36 22.36 -0.45
CA GLY A 155 0.96 22.59 -0.05
C GLY A 155 0.00 21.58 -0.66
N GLN A 156 -1.21 21.47 -0.09
CA GLN A 156 -2.27 20.60 -0.59
C GLN A 156 -2.97 21.27 -1.79
N HIS A 157 -3.04 20.59 -2.93
CA HIS A 157 -3.65 21.10 -4.18
C HIS A 157 -3.17 22.50 -4.62
N PRO A 158 -1.86 22.71 -4.81
CA PRO A 158 -1.34 23.96 -5.32
C PRO A 158 -1.86 24.22 -6.75
N PRO A 159 -2.10 25.49 -7.13
CA PRO A 159 -2.21 25.85 -8.54
C PRO A 159 -0.98 25.36 -9.31
N LEU A 160 -1.15 24.95 -10.58
CA LEU A 160 -0.08 24.35 -11.40
C LEU A 160 1.23 25.17 -11.37
N TRP A 161 1.10 26.50 -11.40
CA TRP A 161 2.26 27.39 -11.36
C TRP A 161 2.98 27.39 -10.02
N THR A 162 2.24 27.32 -8.92
CA THR A 162 2.79 27.17 -7.56
C THR A 162 3.48 25.83 -7.40
N PHE A 163 2.91 24.76 -7.95
CA PHE A 163 3.54 23.43 -7.99
C PHE A 163 4.87 23.48 -8.75
N TYR A 164 4.88 24.04 -9.97
CA TYR A 164 6.07 24.16 -10.80
C TYR A 164 7.18 24.94 -10.09
N CYS A 165 6.90 26.16 -9.62
CA CYS A 165 7.88 27.01 -8.95
C CYS A 165 8.47 26.39 -7.67
N ARG A 166 7.62 25.76 -6.83
CA ARG A 166 8.08 25.15 -5.58
C ARG A 166 8.84 23.84 -5.80
N SER A 167 8.50 23.07 -6.84
CA SER A 167 9.23 21.84 -7.19
C SER A 167 10.67 22.10 -7.63
N PHE A 168 10.92 23.17 -8.39
CA PHE A 168 12.29 23.58 -8.79
C PHE A 168 13.13 24.03 -7.59
N THR A 169 12.50 24.74 -6.65
CA THR A 169 13.16 25.21 -5.43
C THR A 169 13.50 24.02 -4.51
N PHE A 170 12.60 23.03 -4.45
CA PHE A 170 12.77 21.79 -3.70
C PHE A 170 13.90 20.89 -4.25
N CYS A 171 14.04 20.75 -5.57
CA CYS A 171 15.12 19.98 -6.21
C CYS A 171 16.52 20.66 -6.14
N GLY A 172 16.66 21.79 -5.43
CA GLY A 172 17.94 22.51 -5.34
C GLY A 172 18.39 23.15 -6.65
N MET A 173 17.55 23.12 -7.69
CA MET A 173 17.80 23.82 -8.95
C MET A 173 17.45 25.28 -8.76
N LYS A 174 18.46 26.09 -8.40
CA LYS A 174 18.34 27.55 -8.53
C LYS A 174 18.06 27.85 -10.00
N SER A 175 16.87 28.35 -10.29
CA SER A 175 16.65 29.13 -11.51
C SER A 175 17.74 30.20 -11.56
N LYS A 176 18.56 30.20 -12.62
CA LYS A 176 19.48 31.32 -12.87
C LYS A 176 18.60 32.56 -12.94
N LYS A 177 18.76 33.45 -11.95
CA LYS A 177 18.10 34.76 -11.89
C LYS A 177 18.19 35.42 -13.27
N GLY A 178 17.06 35.48 -13.97
CA GLY A 178 16.70 36.61 -14.82
C GLY A 178 15.80 37.49 -13.96
N ASP A 179 16.16 38.77 -13.88
CA ASP A 179 15.63 39.76 -12.95
C ASP A 179 14.12 39.71 -12.71
N THR A 180 13.75 39.56 -11.44
CA THR A 180 12.42 39.89 -10.93
C THR A 180 12.34 41.38 -10.66
N THR A 181 12.11 42.19 -11.70
CA THR A 181 11.54 43.53 -11.52
C THR A 181 10.54 43.83 -12.64
N ASN A 182 9.29 44.04 -12.22
CA ASN A 182 8.20 44.69 -12.95
C ASN A 182 7.61 43.99 -14.19
N TYR A 183 6.63 43.11 -13.95
CA TYR A 183 5.48 43.03 -14.86
C TYR A 183 4.34 43.88 -14.29
N LYS A 184 4.35 45.17 -14.62
CA LYS A 184 3.12 45.99 -14.65
C LYS A 184 2.42 45.67 -15.97
N TRP A 185 1.21 45.15 -15.91
CA TRP A 185 0.37 44.98 -17.08
C TRP A 185 -0.36 46.30 -17.37
N SER A 186 0.02 46.95 -18.47
CA SER A 186 -0.76 48.01 -19.09
C SER A 186 -1.68 47.39 -20.15
N PRO A 187 -2.98 47.72 -20.18
CA PRO A 187 -3.86 47.27 -21.24
C PRO A 187 -3.73 48.19 -22.45
N GLY A 188 -3.67 47.61 -23.64
CA GLY A 188 -4.03 48.29 -24.89
C GLY A 188 -3.39 47.67 -26.12
N PRO A 189 -3.78 48.13 -27.32
CA PRO A 189 -5.07 48.71 -27.71
C PRO A 189 -6.11 47.64 -28.08
#